data_AF-A0A968VRB1-F1
#
_entry.id   AF-A0A968VRB1-F1
#
_cell.length_a   1.000
_cell.length_b   1.000
_cell.length_c   1.000
_cell.angle_alpha   90.00
_cell.angle_beta   90.00
_cell.angle_gamma   90.00
#
_symmetry.space_group_name_H-M   'P 1'
#
loop_
_entity.id
_entity.type
_entity.pdbx_description
1 polymer ?
#
loop_
_entity_poly.entity_id
_entity_poly.type
_entity_poly.pdbx_seq_one_letter_code
_entity_poly.pdbx_strand_id
1 'polypeptide(L)'
;MKLLLMTYRQMIAALVVLTLMLAVVVMPVFPASAQAGTVVYTVTAGITRTTVATNQQTGTTQVRQTNTKTGATKTVTTDSSGNSTTSCTDANGNSVPCP
;
A
#
# COMPACT_ATOMS: atom_id res chain seq x y z
N MET A 1 13.89 9.63 55.13
CA MET A 1 12.88 9.92 54.07
C MET A 1 13.46 10.21 52.68
N LYS A 2 14.61 10.90 52.52
CA LYS A 2 15.21 11.18 51.20
C LYS A 2 15.68 9.94 50.42
N LEU A 3 16.22 8.93 51.11
CA LEU A 3 16.74 7.70 50.47
C LEU A 3 15.61 6.88 49.81
N LEU A 4 14.48 6.75 50.50
CA LEU A 4 13.30 5.99 50.02
C LEU A 4 12.68 6.64 48.77
N LEU A 5 12.67 7.98 48.71
CA LEU A 5 12.20 8.74 47.56
C LEU A 5 13.16 8.63 46.36
N MET A 6 14.48 8.58 46.61
CA MET A 6 15.48 8.33 45.56
C MET A 6 15.33 6.92 44.95
N THR A 7 15.17 5.89 45.78
CA THR A 7 14.99 4.52 45.31
C THR A 7 13.69 4.37 44.50
N TYR A 8 12.61 5.01 44.97
CA TYR A 8 11.33 5.02 44.27
C TYR A 8 11.41 5.67 42.88
N ARG A 9 12.13 6.80 42.74
CA ARG A 9 12.34 7.46 41.45
C ARG A 9 13.17 6.63 40.48
N GLN A 10 14.18 5.92 40.97
CA GLN A 10 15.00 5.01 40.15
C GLN A 10 14.20 3.80 39.68
N MET A 11 13.33 3.27 40.54
CA MET A 11 12.46 2.14 40.19
C MET A 11 11.45 2.51 39.11
N ILE A 12 10.87 3.71 39.17
CA ILE A 12 9.98 4.24 38.13
C ILE A 12 10.74 4.42 36.81
N ALA A 13 11.94 4.99 36.84
CA ALA A 13 12.75 5.18 35.65
C ALA A 13 13.09 3.85 34.96
N ALA A 14 13.48 2.83 35.74
CA ALA A 14 13.73 1.49 35.23
C ALA A 14 12.47 0.84 34.63
N LEU A 15 11.31 1.02 35.26
CA LEU A 15 10.04 0.51 34.74
C LEU A 15 9.67 1.17 33.40
N VAL A 16 9.85 2.48 33.29
CA VAL A 16 9.58 3.25 32.07
C VAL A 16 10.51 2.84 30.93
N VAL A 17 11.80 2.63 31.21
CA VAL A 17 12.75 2.15 30.20
C VAL A 17 12.40 0.73 29.77
N LEU A 18 12.02 -0.14 30.70
CA LEU A 18 11.64 -1.52 30.39
C LEU A 18 10.37 -1.59 29.54
N THR A 19 9.36 -0.75 29.82
CA THR A 19 8.14 -0.69 29.01
C THR A 19 8.40 -0.08 27.62
N LEU A 20 9.27 0.91 27.50
CA LEU A 20 9.72 1.45 26.21
C LEU A 20 10.46 0.40 25.37
N MET A 21 11.40 -0.33 25.97
CA MET A 21 12.14 -1.39 25.27
C MET A 21 11.21 -2.52 24.83
N LEU A 22 10.26 -2.91 25.69
CA LEU A 22 9.25 -3.90 25.32
C LEU A 22 8.33 -3.39 24.21
N ALA A 23 7.95 -2.11 24.20
CA ALA A 23 7.18 -1.53 23.11
C ALA A 23 7.95 -1.52 21.77
N VAL A 24 9.27 -1.31 21.79
CA VAL A 24 10.11 -1.38 20.58
C VAL A 24 10.27 -2.83 20.08
N VAL A 25 10.40 -3.79 20.99
CA VAL A 25 10.58 -5.22 20.65
C VAL A 25 9.26 -5.88 20.24
N VAL A 26 8.15 -5.48 20.87
CA VAL A 26 6.80 -6.01 20.62
C VAL A 26 6.04 -5.16 19.60
N MET A 27 6.57 -4.02 19.14
CA MET A 27 6.08 -3.43 17.91
C MET A 27 6.38 -4.46 16.81
N PRO A 28 5.35 -5.17 16.31
CA PRO A 28 5.58 -5.92 15.10
C PRO A 28 6.03 -4.90 14.07
N VAL A 29 6.84 -5.34 13.14
CA VAL A 29 6.91 -4.75 11.82
C VAL A 29 5.47 -4.65 11.34
N PHE A 30 4.78 -3.56 11.68
CA PHE A 30 3.59 -3.15 10.99
C PHE A 30 4.05 -3.17 9.55
N PRO A 31 3.47 -4.00 8.66
CA PRO A 31 3.79 -3.88 7.26
C PRO A 31 3.47 -2.43 6.94
N ALA A 32 4.52 -1.64 6.75
CA ALA A 32 4.44 -0.23 6.49
C ALA A 32 3.61 -0.14 5.22
N SER A 33 2.35 0.18 5.41
CA SER A 33 1.39 0.52 4.39
C SER A 33 1.23 -0.52 3.26
N ALA A 34 0.03 -1.12 3.19
CA ALA A 34 -0.66 -1.08 1.91
C ALA A 34 -0.79 0.41 1.54
N GLN A 35 0.26 0.97 0.94
CA GLN A 35 0.36 2.38 0.64
C GLN A 35 -0.73 2.63 -0.40
N ALA A 36 -1.76 3.35 0.04
CA ALA A 36 -2.88 3.73 -0.80
C ALA A 36 -2.31 4.48 -2.00
N GLY A 37 -2.16 3.77 -3.11
CA GLY A 37 -1.69 4.36 -4.34
C GLY A 37 -2.64 5.47 -4.73
N THR A 38 -2.09 6.59 -5.19
CA THR A 38 -2.90 7.70 -5.70
C THR A 38 -3.74 7.19 -6.84
N VAL A 39 -5.06 7.10 -6.62
CA VAL A 39 -5.99 6.67 -7.66
C VAL A 39 -6.34 7.84 -8.56
N VAL A 40 -5.64 8.00 -9.68
CA VAL A 40 -6.00 9.03 -10.68
C VAL A 40 -7.06 8.47 -11.62
N TYR A 41 -8.25 9.05 -11.59
CA TYR A 41 -9.31 8.75 -12.57
C TYR A 41 -9.25 9.76 -13.71
N THR A 42 -8.83 9.33 -14.89
CA THR A 42 -9.00 10.11 -16.13
C THR A 42 -10.10 9.47 -16.96
N VAL A 43 -11.24 10.16 -17.05
CA VAL A 43 -12.31 9.78 -17.99
C VAL A 43 -11.95 10.40 -19.34
N THR A 44 -11.51 9.57 -20.28
CA THR A 44 -11.27 10.04 -21.66
C THR A 44 -12.41 9.54 -22.52
N ALA A 45 -13.10 10.48 -23.19
CA ALA A 45 -14.18 10.24 -24.15
C ALA A 45 -15.42 9.48 -23.63
N GLY A 46 -15.78 9.62 -22.35
CA GLY A 46 -17.06 9.15 -21.78
C GLY A 46 -17.29 7.62 -21.72
N ILE A 47 -16.52 6.85 -22.49
CA ILE A 47 -16.65 5.40 -22.67
C ILE A 47 -15.46 4.67 -22.04
N THR A 48 -14.40 5.36 -21.62
CA THR A 48 -13.22 4.73 -21.01
C THR A 48 -12.88 5.37 -19.67
N ARG A 49 -12.87 4.55 -18.62
CA ARG A 49 -12.40 4.93 -17.27
C ARG A 49 -10.98 4.44 -17.10
N THR A 50 -10.03 5.36 -16.99
CA THR A 50 -8.64 5.04 -16.61
C THR A 50 -8.48 5.22 -15.12
N THR A 51 -7.80 4.28 -14.47
CA THR A 51 -7.50 4.25 -13.04
C THR A 51 -6.01 3.96 -12.91
N VAL A 52 -5.24 4.87 -12.34
CA VAL A 52 -3.80 4.66 -12.08
C VAL A 52 -3.62 4.42 -10.60
N ALA A 53 -2.82 3.44 -10.18
CA ALA A 53 -2.47 3.21 -8.79
C ALA A 53 -0.98 2.87 -8.69
N THR A 54 -0.24 3.55 -7.83
CA THR A 54 1.19 3.27 -7.60
C THR A 54 1.39 2.73 -6.19
N ASN A 55 1.94 1.53 -6.09
CA ASN A 55 2.42 0.98 -4.84
C ASN A 55 3.86 1.48 -4.62
N GLN A 56 3.99 2.41 -3.68
CA GLN A 56 5.26 3.06 -3.34
C GLN A 56 6.25 2.10 -2.63
N GLN A 57 5.77 1.03 -2.00
CA GLN A 57 6.62 0.05 -1.32
C GLN A 57 7.34 -0.86 -2.32
N THR A 58 6.64 -1.30 -3.37
CA THR A 58 7.20 -2.16 -4.43
C THR A 58 7.68 -1.36 -5.64
N GLY A 59 7.38 -0.06 -5.70
CA GLY A 59 7.61 0.78 -6.88
C GLY A 59 6.80 0.35 -8.10
N THR A 60 5.72 -0.42 -7.91
CA THR A 60 4.89 -0.92 -9.02
C THR A 60 3.78 0.08 -9.32
N THR A 61 3.58 0.41 -10.60
CA THR A 61 2.47 1.25 -11.07
C THR A 61 1.51 0.41 -11.91
N GLN A 62 0.25 0.44 -11.55
CA GLN A 62 -0.83 -0.22 -12.27
C GLN A 62 -1.73 0.82 -12.94
N VAL A 63 -1.95 0.67 -14.24
CA VAL A 63 -2.90 1.46 -15.02
C VAL A 63 -4.00 0.53 -15.50
N ARG A 64 -5.22 0.74 -15.03
CA ARG A 64 -6.41 -0.01 -15.45
C ARG A 64 -7.32 0.88 -16.28
N GLN A 65 -7.59 0.48 -17.51
CA GLN A 65 -8.55 1.10 -18.41
C GLN A 65 -9.77 0.19 -18.56
N THR A 66 -10.95 0.70 -18.28
CA THR A 66 -12.21 -0.02 -18.46
C THR A 66 -13.03 0.68 -19.52
N ASN A 67 -13.39 -0.06 -20.57
CA ASN A 67 -14.42 0.38 -21.51
C ASN A 67 -15.78 0.22 -20.82
N THR A 68 -16.44 1.32 -20.49
CA THR A 68 -17.73 1.32 -19.77
C THR A 68 -18.90 0.86 -20.63
N LYS A 69 -18.74 0.81 -21.97
CA LYS A 69 -19.76 0.28 -22.89
C LYS A 69 -19.67 -1.24 -23.02
N THR A 70 -18.46 -1.80 -23.07
CA THR A 70 -18.26 -3.25 -23.25
C THR A 70 -17.87 -3.97 -21.98
N GLY A 71 -17.60 -3.28 -20.87
CA GLY A 71 -17.11 -3.88 -19.62
C GLY A 71 -15.66 -4.38 -19.68
N ALA A 72 -15.06 -4.44 -20.87
CA ALA A 72 -13.70 -4.94 -21.05
C ALA A 72 -12.67 -4.07 -20.33
N THR A 73 -11.67 -4.70 -19.73
CA THR A 73 -10.62 -4.01 -19.00
C THR A 73 -9.23 -4.36 -19.51
N LYS A 74 -8.36 -3.36 -19.63
CA LYS A 74 -6.94 -3.50 -19.92
C LYS A 74 -6.17 -3.02 -18.70
N THR A 75 -5.33 -3.86 -18.12
CA THR A 75 -4.50 -3.53 -16.97
C THR A 75 -3.05 -3.64 -17.38
N VAL A 76 -2.30 -2.56 -17.24
CA VAL A 76 -0.85 -2.52 -17.43
C VAL A 76 -0.22 -2.38 -16.06
N THR A 77 0.66 -3.31 -15.69
CA THR A 77 1.45 -3.22 -14.47
C THR A 77 2.89 -3.03 -14.85
N THR A 78 3.49 -1.92 -14.45
CA THR A 78 4.90 -1.60 -14.65
C THR A 78 5.61 -1.69 -13.31
N ASP A 79 6.71 -2.44 -13.26
CA ASP A 79 7.53 -2.53 -12.06
C ASP A 79 8.56 -1.40 -11.96
N SER A 80 9.29 -1.37 -10.85
CA SER A 80 10.33 -0.38 -10.57
C SER A 80 11.54 -0.49 -11.50
N SER A 81 11.70 -1.63 -12.19
CA SER A 81 12.75 -1.84 -13.19
C SER A 81 12.31 -1.39 -14.59
N GLY A 82 11.07 -0.90 -14.73
CA GLY A 82 10.50 -0.45 -15.99
C GLY A 82 9.95 -1.58 -16.86
N ASN A 83 9.86 -2.81 -16.35
CA ASN A 83 9.24 -3.91 -17.08
C ASN A 83 7.72 -3.85 -16.94
N SER A 84 7.01 -4.00 -18.05
CA SER A 84 5.55 -3.88 -18.10
C SER A 84 4.89 -5.19 -18.49
N THR A 85 3.92 -5.62 -17.69
CA THR A 85 3.00 -6.71 -18.01
C THR A 85 1.64 -6.14 -18.34
N THR A 86 0.99 -6.68 -19.36
CA THR A 86 -0.37 -6.26 -19.76
C THR A 86 -1.31 -7.45 -19.68
N SER A 87 -2.46 -7.25 -19.06
CA SER A 87 -3.56 -8.22 -19.03
C SER A 87 -4.85 -7.57 -19.52
N CYS A 88 -5.65 -8.32 -20.26
CA CYS A 88 -6.95 -7.88 -20.74
C CYS A 88 -8.02 -8.87 -20.29
N THR A 89 -9.15 -8.35 -19.87
CA THR A 89 -10.33 -9.14 -19.51
C THR A 89 -11.57 -8.63 -20.21
N ASP A 90 -12.49 -9.53 -20.54
CA ASP A 90 -13.81 -9.20 -21.07
C ASP A 90 -14.76 -8.71 -19.96
N ALA A 91 -16.01 -8.41 -20.33
CA ALA A 91 -17.06 -7.97 -19.40
C ALA A 91 -17.39 -9.02 -18.31
N ASN A 92 -17.12 -10.29 -18.61
CA ASN A 92 -17.40 -11.43 -17.75
C ASN A 92 -16.22 -11.75 -16.82
N GLY A 93 -15.09 -11.03 -16.97
CA GLY A 93 -13.88 -11.24 -16.19
C GLY A 93 -12.95 -12.31 -16.76
N ASN A 94 -13.23 -12.84 -17.96
CA ASN A 94 -12.36 -13.83 -18.59
C ASN A 94 -11.14 -13.15 -19.19
N SER A 95 -9.97 -13.77 -19.05
CA SER A 95 -8.74 -13.30 -19.71
C SER A 95 -8.88 -13.42 -21.22
N VAL A 96 -8.61 -12.32 -21.93
CA VAL A 96 -8.63 -12.24 -23.39
C VAL A 96 -7.31 -11.68 -23.91
N PRO A 97 -6.93 -11.99 -25.17
CA PRO A 97 -5.77 -11.37 -25.78
C PRO A 97 -5.94 -9.85 -25.85
N CYS A 98 -4.88 -9.13 -25.50
CA CYS A 98 -4.84 -7.68 -25.60
C CYS A 98 -4.58 -7.25 -27.05
N PRO A 99 -5.32 -6.25 -27.57
CA PRO A 99 -4.97 -5.56 -28.80
C PRO A 99 -3.78 -4.61 -28.60
#